data_AF-A0A1W9G8S8-F1
#
_entry.id   AF-A0A1W9G8S8-F1
#
_cell.length_a   1.000
_cell.length_b   1.000
_cell.length_c   1.000
_cell.angle_alpha   90.00
_cell.angle_beta   90.00
_cell.angle_gamma   90.00
#
_symmetry.space_group_name_H-M   'P 1'
#
loop_
_entity.id
_entity.type
_entity.pdbx_description
1 polymer ?
#
loop_
_entity_poly.entity_id
_entity_poly.type
_entity_poly.pdbx_seq_one_letter_code
_entity_poly.pdbx_strand_id
1 'polypeptide(L)'
;MGRKAIVPIAVLFLLSASGCSYLFYPHAKEFTAKAKGATGVETLINLTNMAEATAQKAKGGKGVDQPFDDLHNQFHAIDNSICCVDKSVKDKPSYALAVTHNKELGTIFKRLWKFKDDQPQRDQHLELFVSELQEMRQTLQALR
;
A
#
# COMPACT_ATOMS: atom_id res chain seq x y z
N MET A 1 -10.19 35.92 33.22
CA MET A 1 -9.03 35.27 32.56
C MET A 1 -9.36 33.82 32.24
N GLY A 2 -9.43 33.51 30.94
CA GLY A 2 -9.26 32.20 30.28
C GLY A 2 -9.88 30.92 30.85
N ARG A 3 -11.08 30.55 30.39
CA ARG A 3 -11.50 29.13 30.36
C ARG A 3 -10.58 28.38 29.39
N LYS A 4 -9.68 27.55 29.93
CA LYS A 4 -8.85 26.64 29.12
C LYS A 4 -9.79 25.63 28.45
N ALA A 5 -9.93 25.73 27.14
CA ALA A 5 -10.60 24.70 26.35
C ALA A 5 -9.75 23.42 26.44
N ILE A 6 -10.17 22.49 27.30
CA ILE A 6 -9.69 21.11 27.25
C ILE A 6 -10.37 20.51 26.03
N VAL A 7 -9.74 20.65 24.86
CA VAL A 7 -10.11 19.87 23.69
C VAL A 7 -9.72 18.42 24.03
N PRO A 8 -10.68 17.49 24.18
CA PRO A 8 -10.35 16.16 24.63
C PRO A 8 -9.60 15.45 23.50
N ILE A 9 -8.46 14.85 23.85
CA ILE A 9 -7.62 14.00 22.98
C ILE A 9 -8.45 12.97 22.19
N ALA A 10 -9.62 12.59 22.71
CA ALA A 10 -10.60 11.74 22.02
C ALA A 10 -11.10 12.28 20.66
N VAL A 11 -11.19 13.61 20.47
CA VAL A 11 -11.60 14.21 19.18
C VAL A 11 -10.50 14.07 18.13
N LEU A 12 -9.24 14.05 18.54
CA LEU A 12 -8.10 13.83 17.63
C LEU A 12 -8.08 12.39 17.09
N PHE A 13 -8.43 11.40 17.93
CA PHE A 13 -8.54 9.99 17.53
C PHE A 13 -9.73 9.70 16.60
N LEU A 14 -10.83 10.45 16.74
CA LEU A 14 -12.02 10.27 15.89
C LEU A 14 -11.81 10.79 14.46
N LEU A 15 -10.90 11.74 14.25
CA LEU A 15 -10.57 12.25 12.92
C LEU A 15 -9.56 11.35 12.16
N SER A 16 -8.86 10.45 12.87
CA SER A 16 -7.98 9.45 12.23
C SER A 16 -8.72 8.18 11.76
N ALA A 17 -10.00 8.01 12.11
CA ALA A 17 -10.71 6.77 11.86
C ALA A 17 -11.22 6.60 10.41
N SER A 18 -11.19 7.65 9.59
CA SER A 18 -11.73 7.62 8.21
C SER A 18 -10.83 8.26 7.16
N GLY A 19 -9.54 8.44 7.45
CA GLY A 19 -8.61 9.10 6.55
C GLY A 19 -7.49 8.17 6.15
N CYS A 20 -7.21 8.12 4.85
CA CYS A 20 -5.90 7.79 4.34
C CYS A 20 -4.82 8.54 5.13
N SER A 21 -4.14 7.86 6.05
CA SER A 21 -3.16 8.47 6.92
C SER A 21 -1.78 7.84 6.71
N TYR A 22 -0.83 8.68 6.32
CA TYR A 22 0.59 8.34 6.29
C TYR A 22 1.28 8.52 7.64
N LEU A 23 0.53 8.74 8.74
CA LEU A 23 1.10 9.09 10.05
C LEU A 23 2.17 8.10 10.52
N PHE A 24 2.02 6.82 10.17
CA PHE A 24 2.95 5.76 10.57
C PHE A 24 4.02 5.44 9.51
N TYR A 25 3.91 5.99 8.29
CA TYR A 25 4.76 5.65 7.13
C TYR A 25 5.08 6.88 6.27
N PRO A 26 5.92 7.82 6.73
CA PRO A 26 6.16 9.09 6.06
C PRO A 26 6.76 8.95 4.65
N HIS A 27 7.63 7.96 4.41
CA HIS A 27 8.24 7.74 3.09
C HIS A 27 7.26 7.15 2.06
N ALA A 28 6.16 6.52 2.48
CA ALA A 28 5.13 6.03 1.58
C ALA A 28 4.46 7.18 0.78
N LYS A 29 4.40 8.38 1.36
CA LYS A 29 3.92 9.59 0.67
C LYS A 29 4.80 9.95 -0.53
N GLU A 30 6.12 9.74 -0.44
CA GLU A 30 7.05 10.04 -1.53
C GLU A 30 6.81 9.11 -2.72
N PHE A 31 6.58 7.82 -2.48
CA PHE A 31 6.23 6.87 -3.53
C PHE A 31 4.88 7.18 -4.17
N THR A 32 3.90 7.59 -3.37
CA THR A 32 2.61 8.06 -3.90
C THR A 32 2.77 9.29 -4.79
N ALA A 33 3.62 10.25 -4.38
CA ALA A 33 3.92 11.42 -5.19
C ALA A 33 4.63 11.05 -6.51
N LYS A 34 5.58 10.11 -6.47
CA LYS A 34 6.28 9.59 -7.66
C LYS A 34 5.35 8.84 -8.61
N ALA A 35 4.35 8.16 -8.09
CA ALA A 35 3.40 7.35 -8.87
C ALA A 35 2.13 8.11 -9.28
N LYS A 36 1.99 9.39 -8.91
CA LYS A 36 0.76 10.17 -9.11
C LYS A 36 0.29 10.15 -10.57
N GLY A 37 -0.93 9.69 -10.78
CA GLY A 37 -1.66 9.75 -12.05
C GLY A 37 -2.70 10.87 -12.09
N ALA A 38 -3.46 10.95 -13.18
CA ALA A 38 -4.58 11.87 -13.33
C ALA A 38 -5.76 11.53 -12.39
N THR A 39 -5.91 10.24 -12.04
CA THR A 39 -6.92 9.76 -11.08
C THR A 39 -6.29 8.96 -9.94
N GLY A 40 -7.05 8.72 -8.86
CA GLY A 40 -6.64 7.82 -7.79
C GLY A 40 -6.42 6.39 -8.27
N VAL A 41 -7.24 5.91 -9.22
CA VAL A 41 -7.08 4.58 -9.84
C VAL A 41 -5.78 4.50 -10.64
N GLU A 42 -5.46 5.52 -11.44
CA GLU A 42 -4.21 5.56 -12.19
C GLU A 42 -2.99 5.61 -11.26
N THR A 43 -3.09 6.34 -10.15
CA THR A 43 -2.04 6.36 -9.11
C THR A 43 -1.80 4.97 -8.52
N LEU A 44 -2.86 4.21 -8.24
CA LEU A 44 -2.76 2.82 -7.77
C LEU A 44 -2.11 1.91 -8.81
N ILE A 45 -2.50 2.02 -10.09
CA ILE A 45 -1.88 1.25 -11.17
C ILE A 45 -0.38 1.54 -11.24
N ASN A 46 0.01 2.81 -11.20
CA ASN A 46 1.42 3.21 -11.21
C ASN A 46 2.19 2.69 -9.98
N LEU A 47 1.58 2.73 -8.79
CA LEU A 47 2.16 2.14 -7.57
C LEU A 47 2.35 0.63 -7.70
N THR A 48 1.37 -0.11 -8.24
CA THR A 48 1.51 -1.56 -8.44
C THR A 48 2.63 -1.90 -9.42
N ASN A 49 2.78 -1.14 -10.52
CA ASN A 49 3.91 -1.28 -11.45
C ASN A 49 5.26 -1.05 -10.77
N MET A 50 5.34 0.00 -9.94
CA MET A 50 6.55 0.35 -9.20
C MET A 50 6.92 -0.73 -8.19
N ALA A 51 5.95 -1.20 -7.42
CA ALA A 51 6.10 -2.28 -6.45
C ALA A 51 6.52 -3.60 -7.10
N GLU A 52 5.96 -3.94 -8.27
CA GLU A 52 6.36 -5.12 -9.02
C GLU A 52 7.84 -5.04 -9.42
N ALA A 53 8.26 -3.92 -9.99
CA ALA A 53 9.66 -3.72 -10.38
C ALA A 53 10.62 -3.74 -9.17
N THR A 54 10.23 -3.15 -8.04
CA THR A 54 11.02 -3.18 -6.81
C THR A 54 11.08 -4.57 -6.19
N ALA A 55 9.98 -5.33 -6.21
CA ALA A 55 9.96 -6.72 -5.73
C ALA A 55 10.92 -7.62 -6.54
N GLN A 56 11.00 -7.43 -7.86
CA GLN A 56 11.99 -8.15 -8.68
C GLN A 56 13.43 -7.79 -8.29
N LYS A 57 13.72 -6.51 -8.03
CA LYS A 57 15.04 -6.06 -7.55
C LYS A 57 15.39 -6.58 -6.16
N ALA A 58 14.37 -6.88 -5.34
CA ALA A 58 14.59 -7.41 -4.01
C ALA A 58 15.07 -8.86 -4.04
N LYS A 59 14.74 -9.68 -5.06
CA LYS A 59 15.11 -11.11 -5.13
C LYS A 59 16.60 -11.37 -4.91
N GLY A 60 16.93 -12.47 -4.25
CA GLY A 60 18.31 -12.85 -3.89
C GLY A 60 18.95 -12.03 -2.75
N GLY A 61 18.32 -10.93 -2.34
CA GLY A 61 18.70 -10.14 -1.17
C GLY A 61 18.43 -10.83 0.18
N LYS A 62 18.67 -10.08 1.27
CA LYS A 62 18.54 -10.55 2.65
C LYS A 62 18.25 -9.40 3.62
N GLY A 63 17.47 -9.67 4.66
CA GLY A 63 17.11 -8.69 5.68
C GLY A 63 16.28 -7.55 5.10
N VAL A 64 16.50 -6.36 5.65
CA VAL A 64 15.91 -5.10 5.17
C VAL A 64 16.96 -4.36 4.34
N ASP A 65 17.32 -4.95 3.19
CA ASP A 65 18.10 -4.24 2.18
C ASP A 65 17.26 -3.13 1.52
N GLN A 66 17.91 -2.21 0.81
CA GLN A 66 17.22 -1.05 0.24
C GLN A 66 16.03 -1.42 -0.66
N PRO A 67 16.13 -2.40 -1.59
CA PRO A 67 14.97 -2.82 -2.38
C PRO A 67 13.81 -3.33 -1.51
N PHE A 68 14.09 -4.05 -0.42
CA PHE A 68 13.06 -4.53 0.49
C PHE A 68 12.39 -3.40 1.28
N ASP A 69 13.17 -2.42 1.76
CA ASP A 69 12.64 -1.25 2.45
C ASP A 69 11.80 -0.36 1.51
N ASP A 70 12.27 -0.17 0.28
CA ASP A 70 11.49 0.52 -0.75
C ASP A 70 10.15 -0.19 -1.00
N LEU A 71 10.17 -1.53 -1.10
CA LEU A 71 8.96 -2.33 -1.28
C LEU A 71 7.99 -2.17 -0.10
N HIS A 72 8.50 -2.15 1.13
CA HIS A 72 7.71 -1.92 2.34
C HIS A 72 6.99 -0.58 2.30
N ASN A 73 7.70 0.49 1.94
CA ASN A 73 7.12 1.83 1.85
C ASN A 73 6.14 1.97 0.66
N GLN A 74 6.41 1.28 -0.46
CA GLN A 74 5.49 1.23 -1.60
C GLN A 74 4.22 0.44 -1.29
N PHE A 75 4.31 -0.65 -0.52
CA PHE A 75 3.12 -1.36 -0.03
C PHE A 75 2.22 -0.44 0.82
N HIS A 76 2.79 0.32 1.76
CA HIS A 76 2.02 1.31 2.52
C HIS A 76 1.45 2.43 1.65
N ALA A 77 2.14 2.80 0.57
CA ALA A 77 1.62 3.76 -0.40
C ALA A 77 0.37 3.23 -1.12
N ILE A 78 0.37 1.93 -1.48
CA ILE A 78 -0.79 1.25 -2.07
C ILE A 78 -1.94 1.18 -1.06
N ASP A 79 -1.68 0.66 0.14
CA ASP A 79 -2.68 0.47 1.20
C ASP A 79 -3.35 1.79 1.62
N ASN A 80 -2.57 2.87 1.66
CA ASN A 80 -3.13 4.18 1.88
C ASN A 80 -3.93 4.66 0.67
N SER A 81 -3.34 4.63 -0.53
CA SER A 81 -3.96 5.18 -1.75
C SER A 81 -5.29 4.52 -2.13
N ILE A 82 -5.47 3.22 -1.83
CA ILE A 82 -6.71 2.51 -2.14
C ILE A 82 -7.90 3.06 -1.36
N CYS A 83 -7.65 3.59 -0.16
CA CYS A 83 -8.68 4.23 0.65
C CYS A 83 -9.03 5.64 0.14
N CYS A 84 -8.24 6.24 -0.77
CA CYS A 84 -8.38 7.65 -1.16
C CYS A 84 -9.00 7.88 -2.54
N VAL A 85 -9.41 6.82 -3.24
CA VAL A 85 -10.08 6.97 -4.54
C VAL A 85 -11.44 7.66 -4.39
N ASP A 86 -11.93 8.24 -5.49
CA ASP A 86 -13.21 8.94 -5.50
C ASP A 86 -14.37 8.03 -5.08
N LYS A 87 -15.38 8.62 -4.44
CA LYS A 87 -16.55 7.87 -3.95
C LYS A 87 -17.25 7.07 -5.06
N SER A 88 -17.38 7.65 -6.26
CA SER A 88 -17.97 6.98 -7.43
C SER A 88 -17.20 5.73 -7.87
N VAL A 89 -15.89 5.66 -7.61
CA VAL A 89 -15.08 4.46 -7.82
C VAL A 89 -15.36 3.44 -6.73
N LYS A 90 -15.46 3.87 -5.47
CA LYS A 90 -15.71 2.98 -4.31
C LYS A 90 -17.04 2.24 -4.40
N ASP A 91 -18.03 2.83 -5.05
CA ASP A 91 -19.35 2.24 -5.23
C ASP A 91 -19.38 1.12 -6.30
N LYS A 92 -18.29 0.94 -7.08
CA LYS A 92 -18.20 -0.12 -8.11
C LYS A 92 -17.82 -1.48 -7.49
N PRO A 93 -18.42 -2.61 -7.90
CA PRO A 93 -18.04 -3.94 -7.41
C PRO A 93 -16.55 -4.29 -7.57
N SER A 94 -15.91 -3.87 -8.67
CA SER A 94 -14.48 -4.11 -8.89
C SER A 94 -13.58 -3.41 -7.86
N TYR A 95 -14.07 -2.36 -7.18
CA TYR A 95 -13.33 -1.75 -6.07
C TYR A 95 -13.28 -2.68 -4.85
N ALA A 96 -14.37 -3.38 -4.53
CA ALA A 96 -14.39 -4.36 -3.45
C ALA A 96 -13.40 -5.51 -3.73
N LEU A 97 -13.26 -5.92 -4.99
CA LEU A 97 -12.25 -6.88 -5.41
C LEU A 97 -10.82 -6.31 -5.26
N ALA A 98 -10.58 -5.06 -5.70
CA ALA A 98 -9.28 -4.41 -5.50
C ALA A 98 -8.88 -4.30 -4.01
N VAL A 99 -9.85 -4.04 -3.12
CA VAL A 99 -9.63 -4.03 -1.66
C VAL A 99 -9.31 -5.43 -1.13
N THR A 100 -9.88 -6.47 -1.73
CA THR A 100 -9.58 -7.87 -1.37
C THR A 100 -8.13 -8.20 -1.74
N HIS A 101 -7.70 -7.88 -2.96
CA HIS A 101 -6.31 -8.03 -3.39
C HIS A 101 -5.34 -7.29 -2.47
N ASN A 102 -5.66 -6.04 -2.06
CA ASN A 102 -4.82 -5.30 -1.12
C ASN A 102 -4.68 -5.99 0.26
N LYS A 103 -5.72 -6.68 0.75
CA LYS A 103 -5.63 -7.48 1.99
C LYS A 103 -4.76 -8.72 1.80
N GLU A 104 -4.82 -9.34 0.62
CA GLU A 104 -3.97 -10.47 0.25
C GLU A 104 -2.50 -10.05 0.16
N LEU A 105 -2.20 -8.91 -0.48
CA LEU A 105 -0.88 -8.27 -0.45
C LEU A 105 -0.38 -8.09 0.99
N GLY A 106 -1.20 -7.55 1.89
CA GLY A 106 -0.82 -7.38 3.30
C GLY A 106 -0.53 -8.70 4.01
N THR A 107 -1.23 -9.79 3.65
CA THR A 107 -0.99 -11.13 4.20
C THR A 107 0.32 -11.71 3.69
N ILE A 108 0.58 -11.59 2.38
CA ILE A 108 1.82 -12.03 1.75
C ILE A 108 3.00 -11.21 2.29
N PHE A 109 2.86 -9.89 2.40
CA PHE A 109 3.92 -9.00 2.90
C PHE A 109 4.31 -9.33 4.34
N LYS A 110 3.36 -9.69 5.21
CA LYS A 110 3.67 -10.17 6.58
C LYS A 110 4.51 -11.44 6.58
N ARG A 111 4.24 -12.38 5.66
CA ARG A 111 5.06 -13.60 5.49
C ARG A 111 6.43 -13.26 4.95
N LEU A 112 6.48 -12.39 3.96
CA LEU A 112 7.71 -11.89 3.39
C LEU A 112 8.59 -11.19 4.46
N TRP A 113 8.02 -10.36 5.33
CA TRP A 113 8.73 -9.74 6.46
C TRP A 113 9.25 -10.77 7.47
N LYS A 114 8.46 -11.81 7.76
CA LYS A 114 8.88 -12.91 8.63
C LYS A 114 10.11 -13.63 8.07
N PHE A 115 10.13 -13.92 6.77
CA PHE A 115 11.17 -14.73 6.11
C PHE A 115 12.23 -13.90 5.38
N LYS A 116 12.30 -12.58 5.60
CA LYS A 116 13.25 -11.68 4.91
C LYS A 116 14.73 -12.09 5.06
N ASP A 117 15.06 -12.91 6.06
CA ASP A 117 16.42 -13.37 6.30
C ASP A 117 16.71 -14.78 5.73
N ASP A 118 15.67 -15.46 5.23
CA ASP A 118 15.68 -16.88 4.87
C ASP A 118 15.43 -17.08 3.37
N GLN A 119 16.42 -17.62 2.67
CA GLN A 119 16.27 -18.13 1.31
C GLN A 119 16.03 -19.65 1.33
N PRO A 120 15.15 -20.21 0.48
CA PRO A 120 14.45 -19.57 -0.65
C PRO A 120 13.11 -18.90 -0.31
N GLN A 121 12.66 -18.92 0.95
CA GLN A 121 11.32 -18.47 1.34
C GLN A 121 11.05 -17.00 1.03
N ARG A 122 12.06 -16.12 1.19
CA ARG A 122 11.96 -14.71 0.79
C ARG A 122 11.59 -14.57 -0.68
N ASP A 123 12.32 -15.24 -1.56
CA ASP A 123 12.10 -15.15 -3.00
C ASP A 123 10.76 -15.77 -3.41
N GLN A 124 10.35 -16.88 -2.78
CA GLN A 124 9.01 -17.45 -2.97
C GLN A 124 7.89 -16.48 -2.59
N HIS A 125 8.04 -15.76 -1.47
CA HIS A 125 7.04 -14.78 -1.05
C HIS A 125 7.08 -13.49 -1.89
N LEU A 126 8.25 -13.10 -2.43
CA LEU A 126 8.33 -12.02 -3.43
C LEU A 126 7.59 -12.39 -4.71
N GLU A 127 7.67 -13.65 -5.16
CA GLU A 127 6.94 -14.13 -6.34
C GLU A 127 5.42 -14.11 -6.14
N LEU A 128 4.94 -14.57 -4.98
CA LEU A 128 3.54 -14.47 -4.61
C LEU A 128 3.08 -13.00 -4.56
N PHE A 129 3.90 -12.11 -4.00
CA PHE A 129 3.59 -10.69 -3.92
C PHE A 129 3.48 -10.05 -5.31
N VAL A 130 4.39 -10.41 -6.22
CA VAL A 130 4.34 -9.98 -7.63
C VAL A 130 3.07 -10.47 -8.32
N SER A 131 2.74 -11.75 -8.18
CA SER A 131 1.50 -12.31 -8.77
C SER A 131 0.27 -11.54 -8.29
N GLU A 132 0.20 -11.26 -7.00
CA GLU A 132 -0.92 -10.54 -6.40
C GLU A 132 -0.99 -9.07 -6.87
N LEU A 133 0.15 -8.39 -7.03
CA LEU A 133 0.18 -7.05 -7.63
C LEU A 133 -0.36 -7.05 -9.06
N GLN A 134 -0.07 -8.10 -9.85
CA GLN A 134 -0.54 -8.23 -11.22
C GLN A 134 -2.07 -8.43 -11.27
N GLU A 135 -2.63 -9.29 -10.42
CA GLU A 135 -4.07 -9.49 -10.28
C GLU A 135 -4.79 -8.20 -9.82
N MET A 136 -4.24 -7.53 -8.80
CA MET A 136 -4.75 -6.24 -8.35
C MET A 136 -4.76 -5.21 -9.50
N ARG A 137 -3.67 -5.13 -10.26
CA ARG A 137 -3.55 -4.19 -11.40
C ARG A 137 -4.59 -4.48 -12.49
N GLN A 138 -4.86 -5.74 -12.81
CA GLN A 138 -5.92 -6.12 -13.76
C GLN A 138 -7.30 -5.65 -13.25
N THR A 139 -7.59 -5.86 -11.97
CA THR A 139 -8.82 -5.37 -11.36
C THR A 139 -8.93 -3.84 -11.39
N LEU A 140 -7.84 -3.13 -11.13
CA LEU A 140 -7.79 -1.66 -11.20
C LEU A 140 -8.02 -1.14 -12.62
N GLN A 141 -7.56 -1.85 -13.65
CA GLN A 141 -7.82 -1.46 -15.05
C GLN A 141 -9.31 -1.46 -15.39
N ALA A 142 -10.12 -2.33 -14.77
CA ALA A 142 -11.58 -2.33 -14.92
C ALA A 142 -12.28 -1.14 -14.23
N LEU A 143 -11.55 -0.39 -13.39
CA LEU A 143 -12.07 0.81 -12.71
C LEU A 143 -11.74 2.12 -13.44
N ARG A 144 -10.85 2.07 -14.44
CA ARG A 144 -10.38 3.22 -15.22
C ARG A 144 -11.51 3.89 -16.02
#